data_AF-A0A2G3L7A6-F1
#
_entry.id   AF-A0A2G3L7A6-F1
#
_cell.length_a   1.000
_cell.length_b   1.000
_cell.length_c   1.000
_cell.angle_alpha   90.00
_cell.angle_beta   90.00
_cell.angle_gamma   90.00
#
_symmetry.space_group_name_H-M   'P 1'
#
loop_
_entity.id
_entity.type
_entity.pdbx_description
1 polymer ?
#
loop_
_entity_poly.entity_id
_entity_poly.type
_entity_poly.pdbx_seq_one_letter_code
_entity_poly.pdbx_strand_id
1 'polypeptide(L)' 'MNRTALKTLPALLLAIASASALADPMYPSDAEGFHGYLRAGAGSNTSGGGGSQGCFGLGGNTMKYRLGNECDA' A
#
# COMPACT_ATOMS: atom_id res chain seq x y z
N MET A 1 -29.55 45.43 18.36
CA MET A 1 -29.30 44.33 17.39
C MET A 1 -29.15 44.93 16.00
N ASN A 2 -27.97 44.79 15.40
CA ASN A 2 -27.50 45.64 14.31
C ASN A 2 -27.80 44.94 12.99
N ARG A 3 -28.83 45.40 12.27
CA ARG A 3 -29.40 44.73 11.07
C ARG A 3 -28.39 44.50 9.94
N THR A 4 -27.28 45.25 9.94
CA THR A 4 -26.16 45.11 9.00
C THR A 4 -25.32 43.86 9.26
N ALA A 5 -25.08 43.48 10.52
CA ALA A 5 -24.34 42.26 10.87
C ALA A 5 -25.10 40.98 10.49
N LEU A 6 -26.44 41.03 10.50
CA LEU A 6 -27.30 39.91 10.12
C LEU A 6 -27.34 39.68 8.60
N LYS A 7 -27.04 40.72 7.80
CA LYS A 7 -27.03 40.66 6.33
C LYS A 7 -25.75 40.08 5.74
N THR A 8 -24.63 40.16 6.47
CA THR A 8 -23.32 39.65 6.03
C THR A 8 -23.06 38.19 6.43
N LEU A 9 -23.87 37.65 7.35
CA LEU A 9 -23.83 36.24 7.77
C LEU A 9 -23.91 35.22 6.62
N PRO A 10 -24.86 35.33 5.66
CA PRO A 10 -24.99 34.31 4.61
C PRO A 10 -23.81 34.33 3.63
N ALA A 11 -23.22 35.50 3.37
CA ALA A 11 -22.05 35.62 2.51
C ALA A 11 -20.79 35.01 3.14
N LEU A 12 -20.63 35.16 4.46
CA LEU A 12 -19.54 34.53 5.20
C LEU A 12 -19.70 33.01 5.26
N LEU A 13 -20.92 32.51 5.47
CA LEU A 13 -21.20 31.07 5.48
C LEU A 13 -20.95 30.42 4.12
N LEU A 14 -21.28 31.10 3.02
CA LEU A 14 -21.04 30.60 1.66
C LEU A 14 -19.54 30.56 1.31
N ALA A 15 -18.75 31.52 1.80
CA ALA A 15 -17.29 31.55 1.63
C ALA A 15 -16.56 30.47 2.43
N ILE A 16 -17.11 30.07 3.59
CA ILE A 16 -16.56 28.96 4.39
C ILE A 16 -16.93 27.60 3.77
N ALA A 17 -18.12 27.48 3.19
CA ALA A 17 -18.59 26.25 2.55
C ALA A 17 -17.89 25.92 1.21
N SER A 18 -17.36 26.92 0.50
CA SER A 18 -16.62 26.71 -0.75
C SER A 18 -15.16 26.31 -0.55
N ALA A 19 -14.57 26.55 0.63
CA ALA A 19 -13.20 26.15 0.94
C ALA A 19 -13.06 24.65 1.28
N SER A 20 -14.15 23.98 1.69
CA SER A 20 -14.15 22.55 2.00
C SER A 20 -14.34 21.63 0.78
N ALA A 21 -14.68 22.18 -0.39
CA ALA A 21 -14.91 21.41 -1.61
C ALA A 21 -13.65 21.20 -2.47
N LEU A 22 -12.50 21.72 -2.05
CA LEU A 22 -11.20 21.59 -2.74
C LEU A 22 -10.21 20.70 -1.99
N ALA A 23 -10.68 19.92 -1.03
CA ALA A 23 -9.88 18.94 -0.32
C ALA A 23 -10.14 17.51 -0.81
N ASP A 24 -10.33 17.34 -2.12
CA ASP A 24 -10.07 16.04 -2.76
C ASP A 24 -8.60 16.01 -3.16
N PRO A 25 -7.84 14.94 -2.85
CA PRO A 25 -6.43 14.92 -3.15
C PRO A 25 -6.26 14.89 -4.68
N MET A 26 -5.65 15.96 -5.21
CA MET A 26 -5.27 16.12 -6.62
C MET A 26 -4.22 15.07 -7.09
N TYR A 27 -3.80 14.18 -6.20
CA TYR A 27 -2.90 13.05 -6.42
C TYR A 27 -3.61 11.76 -5.98
N PRO A 28 -3.32 10.60 -6.57
CA PRO A 28 -3.61 9.34 -5.90
C PRO A 28 -2.77 9.33 -4.61
N SER A 29 -3.35 9.81 -3.51
CA SER A 29 -2.74 9.69 -2.20
C SER A 29 -2.84 8.23 -1.82
N ASP A 30 -1.71 7.54 -1.88
CA ASP A 30 -1.37 6.33 -1.14
C ASP A 30 -1.48 6.49 0.39
N ALA A 31 -2.12 7.57 0.85
CA ALA A 31 -2.33 7.89 2.26
C ALA A 31 -3.09 6.78 2.97
N GLU A 32 -4.09 6.16 2.34
CA GLU A 32 -4.85 5.05 2.93
C GLU A 32 -5.06 3.92 1.90
N GLY A 33 -4.11 2.98 1.82
CA GLY A 33 -4.15 1.84 0.91
C GLY A 33 -3.38 0.61 1.42
N PHE A 34 -3.84 -0.59 1.08
CA PHE A 34 -3.09 -1.83 1.34
C PHE A 34 -2.03 -2.03 0.24
N HIS A 35 -0.76 -1.97 0.63
CA HIS A 35 0.38 -2.20 -0.25
C HIS A 35 1.23 -3.35 0.30
N GLY A 36 1.79 -4.17 -0.58
CA GLY A 36 2.63 -5.26 -0.13
C GLY A 36 3.30 -6.02 -1.26
N TYR A 37 4.25 -6.85 -0.84
CA TYR A 37 4.90 -7.84 -1.68
C TYR A 37 4.74 -9.19 -1.00
N LEU A 38 4.18 -10.14 -1.72
CA LEU A 38 3.97 -11.50 -1.23
C LEU A 38 4.51 -12.48 -2.27
N ARG A 39 5.23 -13.47 -1.78
CA ARG A 39 5.56 -14.70 -2.51
C ARG A 39 5.12 -15.85 -1.64
N ALA A 40 4.40 -16.77 -2.24
CA ALA A 40 4.04 -18.02 -1.62
C ALA A 40 4.17 -19.10 -2.67
N GLY A 41 4.62 -20.28 -2.27
CA GLY A 41 4.83 -21.40 -3.16
C GLY A 41 4.81 -22.71 -2.41
N ALA A 42 4.67 -23.79 -3.16
CA ALA A 42 4.86 -25.14 -2.68
C ALA A 42 5.76 -25.87 -3.67
N GLY A 43 6.64 -26.71 -3.13
CA GLY A 43 7.55 -27.51 -3.93
C GLY A 43 8.01 -28.73 -3.15
N SER A 44 8.52 -29.70 -3.90
CA SER A 44 9.11 -30.90 -3.34
C SER A 44 10.48 -31.16 -3.97
N ASN A 45 11.26 -32.01 -3.33
CA ASN A 45 12.48 -32.54 -3.90
C ASN A 45 12.34 -34.05 -4.17
N THR A 46 13.24 -34.62 -4.96
CA THR A 46 13.26 -36.05 -5.32
C THR A 46 14.27 -36.86 -4.50
N SER A 47 14.99 -36.23 -3.58
CA SER A 47 15.96 -36.90 -2.72
C SER A 47 15.26 -37.73 -1.63
N GLY A 48 15.87 -38.84 -1.22
CA GLY A 48 15.42 -39.62 -0.06
C GLY A 48 14.00 -40.17 -0.11
N GLY A 49 13.40 -40.30 -1.31
CA GLY A 49 12.01 -40.73 -1.47
C GLY A 49 10.98 -39.60 -1.49
N GLY A 50 11.42 -38.34 -1.49
CA GLY A 50 10.58 -37.16 -1.49
C GLY A 50 10.82 -36.28 -0.25
N GLY A 51 10.36 -35.03 -0.29
CA GLY A 51 10.44 -34.10 0.84
C GLY A 51 10.16 -32.66 0.43
N SER A 52 10.26 -31.73 1.38
CA SER A 52 10.08 -30.29 1.14
C SER A 52 11.05 -29.73 0.10
N GLN A 53 10.66 -28.68 -0.61
CA GLN A 53 11.51 -28.00 -1.61
C GLN A 53 12.91 -27.68 -1.05
N GLY A 54 13.94 -27.98 -1.82
CA GLY A 54 15.31 -27.53 -1.55
C GLY A 54 15.62 -26.24 -2.30
N CYS A 55 16.37 -25.34 -1.66
CA CYS A 55 16.86 -24.12 -2.29
C CYS A 55 18.39 -24.12 -2.37
N PHE A 56 18.92 -23.63 -3.49
CA PHE A 56 20.34 -23.75 -3.86
C PHE A 56 21.00 -22.38 -3.97
N GLY A 57 22.19 -22.23 -3.39
CA GLY A 57 23.01 -21.02 -3.46
C GLY A 57 24.49 -21.37 -3.25
N LEU A 58 25.39 -20.44 -3.59
CA LEU A 58 26.84 -20.65 -3.52
C LEU A 58 27.41 -20.55 -2.09
N GLY A 59 26.55 -20.36 -1.08
CA GLY A 59 26.96 -20.09 0.29
C GLY A 59 27.44 -18.65 0.49
N GLY A 60 27.64 -18.26 1.75
CA GLY A 60 28.01 -16.89 2.13
C GLY A 60 26.91 -15.85 1.87
N ASN A 61 27.26 -14.57 1.96
CA ASN A 61 26.34 -13.46 1.71
C ASN A 61 26.21 -13.17 0.20
N THR A 62 25.73 -14.15 -0.57
CA THR A 62 25.59 -14.06 -2.03
C THR A 62 24.13 -14.24 -2.46
N MET A 63 23.76 -13.61 -3.59
CA MET A 63 22.43 -13.74 -4.15
C MET A 63 22.26 -15.11 -4.83
N LYS A 64 21.06 -15.68 -4.75
CA LYS A 64 20.65 -16.86 -5.52
C LYS A 64 19.78 -16.47 -6.72
N TYR A 65 19.89 -17.20 -7.83
CA TYR A 65 18.93 -17.09 -8.93
C TYR A 65 17.56 -17.54 -8.43
N ARG A 66 16.54 -16.71 -8.67
CA ARG A 66 15.28 -16.78 -7.92
C ARG A 66 14.25 -17.77 -8.45
N LEU A 67 14.11 -17.88 -9.78
CA LEU A 67 13.01 -18.62 -10.39
C LEU A 67 13.02 -20.10 -9.95
N GLY A 68 11.97 -20.53 -9.23
CA GLY A 68 11.86 -21.89 -8.69
C GLY A 68 12.79 -22.20 -7.51
N ASN A 69 13.42 -21.18 -6.91
CA ASN A 69 14.45 -21.33 -5.90
C ASN A 69 14.17 -20.48 -4.64
N GLU A 70 12.89 -20.33 -4.32
CA GLU A 70 12.35 -19.69 -3.13
C GLU A 70 11.64 -20.79 -2.33
N CYS A 71 12.05 -21.00 -1.08
CA CYS A 71 11.58 -22.08 -0.19
C CYS A 71 11.01 -21.51 1.11
N ASP A 72 10.92 -20.18 1.17
CA ASP A 72 10.23 -19.36 2.15
C ASP A 72 8.77 -19.15 1.76
N ALA A 73 7.93 -18.92 2.76
CA ALA A 73 6.59 -18.35 2.64
C ALA A 73 6.41 -17.31 3.76
#